data_AF-A0A6A8D9F0-F1
#
_entry.id   AF-A0A6A8D9F0-F1
#
_cell.length_a   1.000
_cell.length_b   1.000
_cell.length_c   1.000
_cell.angle_alpha   90.00
_cell.angle_beta   90.00
_cell.angle_gamma   90.00
#
_symmetry.space_group_name_H-M   'P 1'
#
loop_
_entity.id
_entity.type
_entity.pdbx_description
1 polymer ?
#
loop_
_entity_poly.entity_id
_entity_poly.type
_entity_poly.pdbx_seq_one_letter_code
_entity_poly.pdbx_strand_id
1 'polypeptide(L)' 'MSESMLNMYISFAGIIFMFLSIGLILFSRYKLKGIVAFVVAFLAYCFLVIGGIIIFYIVISGPTA' A
#
# COMPACT_ATOMS: atom_id res chain seq x y z
N MET A 1 6.61 -1.02 23.66
CA MET A 1 7.09 -1.90 22.58
C MET A 1 8.50 -1.44 22.21
N SER A 2 9.39 -2.34 21.78
CA SER A 2 10.65 -1.88 21.19
C SER A 2 10.36 -1.18 19.86
N GLU A 3 11.18 -0.19 19.50
CA GLU A 3 11.05 0.53 18.22
C GLU A 3 11.06 -0.45 17.04
N SER A 4 11.83 -1.52 17.17
CA SER A 4 11.92 -2.59 16.19
C SER A 4 10.59 -3.33 15.97
N MET A 5 9.85 -3.62 17.05
CA MET A 5 8.52 -4.25 16.95
C MET A 5 7.53 -3.32 16.29
N LEU A 6 7.59 -2.01 16.58
CA LEU A 6 6.72 -1.01 15.97
C LEU A 6 6.98 -0.92 14.45
N ASN A 7 8.24 -0.85 14.04
CA ASN A 7 8.64 -0.83 12.63
C ASN A 7 8.21 -2.09 11.87
N MET A 8 8.18 -3.25 12.53
CA MET A 8 7.63 -4.49 11.96
C MET A 8 6.13 -4.37 11.67
N TYR A 9 5.33 -3.88 12.62
CA TYR A 9 3.89 -3.70 12.40
C TYR A 9 3.58 -2.69 11.30
N ILE A 10 4.37 -1.62 11.21
CA ILE A 10 4.23 -0.62 10.12
C ILE A 10 4.56 -1.27 8.77
N SER A 11 5.54 -2.17 8.70
CA SER A 11 5.84 -2.94 7.48
C SER A 11 4.67 -3.84 7.09
N PHE A 12 4.06 -4.54 8.04
CA PHE A 12 2.87 -5.35 7.77
C PHE A 12 1.71 -4.50 7.26
N ALA A 13 1.49 -3.31 7.82
CA ALA A 13 0.52 -2.36 7.30
C ALA A 13 0.85 -1.96 5.86
N GLY A 14 2.11 -1.67 5.53
CA GLY A 14 2.57 -1.37 4.17
C GLY A 14 2.27 -2.50 3.18
N ILE A 15 2.55 -3.75 3.55
CA ILE A 15 2.26 -4.93 2.72
C ILE A 15 0.75 -5.07 2.47
N ILE A 16 -0.06 -4.91 3.52
CA ILE A 16 -1.53 -4.97 3.40
C ILE A 16 -2.04 -3.87 2.48
N PHE A 17 -1.49 -2.65 2.58
CA PHE A 17 -1.82 -1.52 1.69
C PHE A 17 -1.50 -1.84 0.23
N MET A 18 -0.35 -2.47 -0.06
CA MET A 18 0.01 -2.87 -1.42
C MET A 18 -0.90 -3.98 -1.96
N PHE A 19 -1.28 -4.95 -1.13
CA PHE A 19 -2.23 -5.99 -1.51
C PHE A 19 -3.62 -5.40 -1.83
N LEU A 20 -4.09 -4.49 -0.99
CA LEU A 20 -5.37 -3.79 -1.15
C LEU A 20 -5.36 -2.92 -2.41
N SER A 21 -4.23 -2.25 -2.69
CA SER A 21 -4.03 -1.50 -3.92
C SER A 21 -4.18 -2.38 -5.17
N ILE A 22 -3.51 -3.53 -5.24
CA ILE A 22 -3.61 -4.44 -6.38
C ILE A 22 -5.06 -4.92 -6.56
N GLY A 23 -5.74 -5.27 -5.45
CA GLY A 23 -7.16 -5.63 -5.47
C GLY A 23 -8.05 -4.53 -6.05
N LEU A 24 -7.84 -3.28 -5.63
CA LEU A 24 -8.58 -2.12 -6.14
C LEU A 24 -8.25 -1.81 -7.61
N ILE A 25 -6.99 -1.95 -8.03
CA ILE A 25 -6.58 -1.78 -9.44
C ILE A 25 -7.31 -2.80 -10.31
N LEU A 26 -7.31 -4.08 -9.92
CA LEU A 26 -8.00 -5.14 -10.64
C LEU A 26 -9.51 -4.89 -10.66
N PHE A 27 -10.12 -4.55 -9.52
CA PHE A 27 -11.54 -4.24 -9.43
C PHE A 27 -11.93 -3.07 -10.34
N SER A 28 -11.11 -2.01 -10.34
CA SER A 28 -11.30 -0.84 -11.17
C SER A 28 -11.20 -1.14 -12.67
N ARG A 29 -10.32 -2.05 -13.08
CA ARG A 29 -10.10 -2.36 -14.50
C ARG A 29 -11.13 -3.34 -15.06
N TYR A 30 -11.59 -4.31 -14.27
CA TYR A 30 -12.44 -5.40 -14.78
C TYR A 30 -13.93 -5.23 -14.46
N LYS A 31 -14.29 -4.57 -13.35
CA LYS A 31 -15.70 -4.45 -12.91
C LYS A 31 -16.29 -3.05 -13.11
N LEU A 32 -15.48 -1.99 -13.07
CA LEU A 32 -15.95 -0.62 -13.15
C LEU A 32 -15.74 -0.04 -14.55
N LYS A 33 -16.71 0.76 -15.03
CA LYS A 33 -16.62 1.49 -16.31
C LYS A 33 -16.96 2.97 -16.10
N GLY A 34 -16.33 3.85 -16.88
CA GLY A 34 -16.56 5.30 -16.82
C GLY A 34 -15.79 6.01 -15.69
N ILE A 35 -16.33 7.14 -15.23
CA ILE A 35 -15.67 8.07 -14.28
C ILE A 35 -15.39 7.40 -12.93
N VAL A 36 -16.26 6.50 -12.48
CA VAL A 36 -16.08 5.77 -11.21
C VAL A 36 -14.85 4.87 -11.26
N ALA A 37 -14.55 4.26 -12.42
CA ALA A 37 -13.31 3.49 -12.58
C ALA A 37 -12.08 4.40 -12.50
N PHE A 38 -12.14 5.62 -13.03
CA PHE A 38 -11.02 6.55 -12.94
C PHE A 38 -10.71 6.95 -11.48
N VAL A 39 -11.74 7.27 -10.69
CA VAL A 39 -11.59 7.65 -9.28
C VAL A 39 -11.05 6.47 -8.44
N VAL A 40 -11.59 5.26 -8.65
CA VAL A 40 -11.13 4.07 -7.91
C VAL A 40 -9.71 3.68 -8.32
N ALA A 41 -9.36 3.76 -9.61
CA ALA A 41 -7.99 3.55 -10.06
C ALA A 41 -7.02 4.58 -9.46
N PHE A 42 -7.40 5.85 -9.42
CA PHE A 42 -6.59 6.90 -8.81
C PHE A 42 -6.34 6.63 -7.33
N LEU A 43 -7.39 6.30 -6.58
CA LEU A 43 -7.26 5.91 -5.17
C LEU A 43 -6.34 4.69 -5.03
N ALA A 44 -6.51 3.67 -5.87
CA ALA A 44 -5.70 2.47 -5.82
C ALA A 44 -4.20 2.76 -6.05
N TYR A 45 -3.86 3.66 -6.98
CA TYR A 45 -2.49 4.11 -7.18
C TYR A 45 -1.94 4.90 -5.99
N CYS A 46 -2.75 5.72 -5.31
CA CYS A 46 -2.33 6.37 -4.07
C CYS A 46 -1.94 5.34 -3.00
N PHE A 47 -2.75 4.28 -2.83
CA PHE A 47 -2.42 3.18 -1.91
C PHE A 47 -1.14 2.43 -2.32
N LEU A 48 -0.89 2.27 -3.62
CA LEU A 48 0.33 1.65 -4.14
C LEU A 48 1.57 2.47 -3.77
N VAL A 49 1.51 3.79 -4.02
CA VAL A 49 2.63 4.71 -3.78
C VAL A 49 2.91 4.83 -2.29
N ILE A 50 1.88 5.02 -1.47
CA ILE A 50 2.03 5.12 -0.01
C ILE A 50 2.59 3.81 0.56
N GLY A 51 2.03 2.65 0.17
CA GLY A 51 2.54 1.35 0.60
C GLY A 51 3.98 1.12 0.17
N GLY A 52 4.32 1.49 -1.07
CA GLY A 52 5.69 1.41 -1.58
C GLY A 52 6.68 2.29 -0.80
N ILE A 53 6.31 3.52 -0.46
CA ILE A 53 7.15 4.44 0.33
C ILE A 53 7.35 3.91 1.76
N ILE A 54 6.29 3.39 2.39
CA ILE A 54 6.37 2.81 3.74
C ILE A 54 7.36 1.64 3.76
N ILE A 55 7.25 0.71 2.81
CA ILE A 55 8.15 -0.44 2.72
C ILE A 55 9.57 0.00 2.40
N PHE A 56 9.75 0.91 1.45
CA PHE A 56 11.06 1.43 1.07
C PHE A 56 11.79 2.06 2.26
N TYR A 57 11.07 2.88 3.06
CA TYR A 57 11.63 3.53 4.24
C TYR A 57 12.06 2.51 5.31
N ILE A 58 11.24 1.50 5.59
CA ILE A 58 11.53 0.53 6.65
C ILE A 58 12.62 -0.47 6.22
N VAL A 59 12.65 -0.86 4.94
CA VAL A 59 13.69 -1.75 4.41
C VAL A 59 15.07 -1.08 4.43
N ILE A 60 15.15 0.21 4.09
CA ILE A 60 16.43 0.94 4.11
C ILE A 60 16.88 1.26 5.54
N SER A 61 15.96 1.69 6.40
CA SER A 61 16.28 1.97 7.80
C SER A 61 16.62 0.67 8.55
N GLY A 62 16.13 -0.47 8.07
CA GLY A 62 16.19 -1.74 8.77
C GLY A 62 15.15 -1.77 9.89
N PRO A 63 14.35 -2.84 10.02
CA PRO A 63 13.31 -2.94 11.05
C PRO A 63 13.87 -3.01 12.48
N THR A 64 15.19 -2.96 12.67
CA THR A 64 15.89 -3.04 13.96
C THR A 64 16.67 -1.76 14.32
N ALA A 65 16.76 -0.78 13.41
CA ALA A 65 17.39 0.50 13.72
C ALA A 65 16.49 1.38 14.58
#